data_AF-I4AH82-F1
#
_entry.id   AF-I4AH82-F1
#
_cell.length_a   1.000
_cell.length_b   1.000
_cell.length_c   1.000
_cell.angle_alpha   90.00
_cell.angle_beta   90.00
_cell.angle_gamma   90.00
#
_symmetry.space_group_name_H-M   'P 1'
#
loop_
_entity.id
_entity.type
_entity.pdbx_description
1 polymer ?
#
loop_
_entity_poly.entity_id
_entity_poly.type
_entity_poly.pdbx_seq_one_letter_code
_entity_poly.pdbx_strand_id
1 'polypeptide(L)'
;MSEYIVSKTFENLDFTENELPKGEYEECSFLNCVFTESNLSGITFISCSFEGCDLSNTKLGNTSLQDTKFKNSKLLGLQFSDCNPFLLSLHFEGCLLDFSSFYQLNLKGSTFKNSTLKEVDFTESNLKNIAFHDCEFMGAIFENTNLEGADFRRANDYSINLAKNKIKKAKFSSFGIKGLLDSYDIIIE
;
A
#
# COMPACT_ATOMS: atom_id res chain seq x y z
N MET A 1 -27.75 7.86 -12.41
CA MET A 1 -26.50 7.84 -13.21
C MET A 1 -25.36 7.80 -12.21
N SER A 2 -24.30 7.04 -12.48
CA SER A 2 -23.07 7.15 -11.71
C SER A 2 -22.48 8.54 -11.92
N GLU A 3 -22.01 9.18 -10.86
CA GLU A 3 -21.32 10.47 -10.96
C GLU A 3 -20.04 10.30 -11.79
N TYR A 4 -19.70 11.33 -12.58
CA TYR A 4 -18.40 11.43 -13.25
C TYR A 4 -17.82 12.81 -12.94
N ILE A 5 -16.74 12.85 -12.16
CA ILE A 5 -16.16 14.06 -11.58
C ILE A 5 -14.70 14.13 -12.01
N VAL A 6 -14.33 15.26 -12.63
CA VAL A 6 -13.00 15.44 -13.24
C VAL A 6 -12.32 16.68 -12.68
N SER A 7 -11.03 16.57 -12.39
CA SER A 7 -10.13 17.66 -11.96
C SER A 7 -10.66 18.50 -10.80
N LYS A 8 -11.42 17.88 -9.88
CA LYS A 8 -12.01 18.57 -8.72
C LYS A 8 -11.16 18.37 -7.47
N THR A 9 -11.01 19.45 -6.70
CA THR A 9 -10.41 19.38 -5.36
C THR A 9 -11.50 19.32 -4.29
N PHE A 10 -11.33 18.40 -3.34
CA PHE A 10 -12.10 18.24 -2.12
C PHE A 10 -11.18 18.55 -0.95
N GLU A 11 -11.51 19.53 -0.11
CA GLU A 11 -10.63 19.99 0.96
C GLU A 11 -11.35 20.00 2.31
N ASN A 12 -10.71 19.43 3.33
CA ASN A 12 -11.17 19.45 4.72
C ASN A 12 -12.62 18.93 4.90
N LEU A 13 -13.00 17.92 4.10
CA LEU A 13 -14.33 17.30 4.16
C LEU A 13 -14.32 16.04 5.00
N ASP A 14 -15.40 15.83 5.73
CA ASP A 14 -15.67 14.60 6.48
C ASP A 14 -16.69 13.73 5.73
N PHE A 15 -16.23 12.61 5.19
CA PHE A 15 -17.03 11.64 4.46
C PHE A 15 -17.53 10.48 5.34
N THR A 16 -17.40 10.57 6.67
CA THR A 16 -17.95 9.58 7.61
C THR A 16 -19.45 9.78 7.84
N GLU A 17 -19.94 11.02 7.76
CA GLU A 17 -21.37 11.36 7.84
C GLU A 17 -22.03 11.42 6.47
N ASN A 18 -21.32 12.01 5.49
CA ASN A 18 -21.80 12.20 4.12
C ASN A 18 -20.86 11.44 3.19
N GLU A 19 -21.18 10.19 2.89
CA GLU A 19 -20.32 9.34 2.05
C GLU A 19 -20.02 9.99 0.69
N LEU A 20 -18.81 9.74 0.19
CA LEU A 20 -18.43 10.14 -1.15
C LEU A 20 -19.39 9.47 -2.17
N PRO A 21 -20.06 10.25 -3.04
CA PRO A 21 -21.00 9.68 -4.00
C PRO A 21 -20.39 8.56 -4.85
N LYS A 22 -21.17 7.52 -5.13
CA LYS A 22 -20.71 6.44 -6.01
C LYS A 22 -20.54 6.98 -7.44
N GLY A 23 -19.36 6.78 -8.01
CA GLY A 23 -19.03 7.29 -9.33
C GLY A 23 -17.59 7.06 -9.72
N GLU A 24 -17.19 7.78 -10.75
CA GLU A 24 -15.83 7.82 -11.26
C GLU A 24 -15.23 9.21 -11.03
N TYR A 25 -14.01 9.20 -10.49
CA TYR A 25 -13.24 10.38 -10.15
C TYR A 25 -11.94 10.32 -10.93
N GLU A 26 -11.74 11.30 -11.81
CA GLU A 26 -10.56 11.42 -12.66
C GLU A 26 -9.80 12.71 -12.32
N GLU A 27 -8.48 12.59 -12.10
CA GLU A 27 -7.61 13.72 -11.75
C GLU A 27 -8.07 14.53 -10.53
N CYS A 28 -8.86 13.93 -9.65
CA CYS A 28 -9.38 14.60 -8.46
C CYS A 28 -8.34 14.60 -7.33
N SER A 29 -8.40 15.62 -6.48
CA SER A 29 -7.52 15.77 -5.33
C SER A 29 -8.33 15.84 -4.05
N PHE A 30 -8.00 14.98 -3.09
CA PHE A 30 -8.59 14.95 -1.76
C PHE A 30 -7.53 15.42 -0.76
N LEU A 31 -7.76 16.58 -0.14
CA LEU A 31 -6.82 17.23 0.77
C LEU A 31 -7.43 17.26 2.18
N ASN A 32 -6.73 16.68 3.15
CA ASN A 32 -7.13 16.65 4.56
C ASN A 32 -8.56 16.14 4.78
N CYS A 33 -8.99 15.19 3.96
CA CYS A 33 -10.34 14.61 4.05
C CYS A 33 -10.34 13.40 4.99
N VAL A 34 -11.49 13.16 5.63
CA VAL A 34 -11.70 12.03 6.54
C VAL A 34 -12.63 11.02 5.87
N PHE A 35 -12.17 9.79 5.76
CA PHE A 35 -12.87 8.64 5.18
C PHE A 35 -12.95 7.47 6.16
N THR A 36 -12.54 7.65 7.43
CA THR A 36 -12.45 6.58 8.42
C THR A 36 -13.74 5.75 8.48
N GLU A 37 -13.61 4.43 8.36
CA GLU A 37 -14.73 3.46 8.32
C GLU A 37 -15.79 3.67 7.21
N SER A 38 -15.57 4.61 6.29
CA SER A 38 -16.48 4.88 5.18
C SER A 38 -16.49 3.75 4.15
N ASN A 39 -17.45 3.80 3.24
CA ASN A 39 -17.59 2.82 2.17
C ASN A 39 -17.24 3.41 0.80
N LEU A 40 -16.04 3.14 0.30
CA LEU A 40 -15.63 3.51 -1.07
C LEU A 40 -15.83 2.38 -2.08
N SER A 41 -16.51 1.30 -1.70
CA SER A 41 -16.72 0.13 -2.56
C SER A 41 -17.36 0.50 -3.89
N GLY A 42 -16.81 0.00 -5.00
CA GLY A 42 -17.30 0.22 -6.36
C GLY A 42 -17.05 1.62 -6.93
N ILE A 43 -16.31 2.50 -6.23
CA ILE A 43 -15.86 3.79 -6.78
C ILE A 43 -14.63 3.57 -7.66
N THR A 44 -14.51 4.35 -8.74
CA THR A 44 -13.33 4.36 -9.61
C THR A 44 -12.54 5.65 -9.37
N PHE A 45 -11.25 5.51 -9.08
CA PHE A 45 -10.29 6.61 -9.01
C PHE A 45 -9.22 6.44 -10.09
N ILE A 46 -9.07 7.45 -10.95
CA ILE A 46 -8.11 7.49 -12.07
C ILE A 46 -7.23 8.72 -11.89
N SER A 47 -5.93 8.51 -11.72
CA SER A 47 -4.94 9.59 -11.52
C SER A 47 -5.31 10.56 -10.40
N CYS A 48 -5.99 10.05 -9.36
CA CYS A 48 -6.39 10.83 -8.19
C CYS A 48 -5.28 10.91 -7.13
N SER A 49 -5.36 11.91 -6.26
CA SER A 49 -4.48 12.06 -5.12
C SER A 49 -5.23 12.22 -3.80
N PHE A 50 -4.67 11.63 -2.75
CA PHE A 50 -5.11 11.76 -1.36
C PHE A 50 -3.92 12.27 -0.54
N GLU A 51 -3.99 13.52 -0.08
CA GLU A 51 -2.95 14.16 0.72
C GLU A 51 -3.47 14.54 2.10
N GLY A 52 -2.77 14.12 3.16
CA GLY A 52 -3.18 14.42 4.54
C GLY A 52 -4.50 13.76 4.96
N CYS A 53 -4.97 12.75 4.21
CA CYS A 53 -6.26 12.13 4.46
C CYS A 53 -6.18 11.02 5.51
N ASP A 54 -7.30 10.75 6.18
CA ASP A 54 -7.46 9.57 7.02
C ASP A 54 -8.44 8.59 6.35
N LEU A 55 -7.92 7.47 5.85
CA LEU A 55 -8.71 6.41 5.25
C LEU A 55 -8.79 5.16 6.15
N SER A 56 -8.40 5.25 7.42
CA SER A 56 -8.30 4.09 8.31
C SER A 56 -9.58 3.24 8.31
N ASN A 57 -9.43 1.93 8.10
CA ASN A 57 -10.53 0.95 8.05
C ASN A 57 -11.62 1.22 6.99
N THR A 58 -11.33 2.02 5.95
CA THR A 58 -12.24 2.24 4.82
C THR A 58 -12.48 0.95 4.05
N LYS A 59 -13.72 0.72 3.60
CA LYS A 59 -14.07 -0.43 2.75
C LYS A 59 -13.78 -0.13 1.29
N LEU A 60 -12.96 -0.98 0.66
CA LEU A 60 -12.50 -0.83 -0.71
C LEU A 60 -13.04 -1.91 -1.68
N GLY A 61 -14.13 -2.57 -1.33
CA GLY A 61 -14.68 -3.68 -2.10
C GLY A 61 -14.96 -3.31 -3.56
N ASN A 62 -14.26 -3.94 -4.51
CA ASN A 62 -14.34 -3.64 -5.94
C ASN A 62 -14.02 -2.17 -6.31
N THR A 63 -13.33 -1.41 -5.44
CA THR A 63 -12.85 -0.07 -5.77
C THR A 63 -11.73 -0.18 -6.80
N SER A 64 -11.74 0.67 -7.84
CA SER A 64 -10.68 0.72 -8.84
C SER A 64 -9.71 1.85 -8.51
N LEU A 65 -8.42 1.54 -8.33
CA LEU A 65 -7.37 2.51 -7.99
C LEU A 65 -6.29 2.51 -9.09
N GLN A 66 -6.46 3.39 -10.08
CA GLN A 66 -5.56 3.50 -11.23
C GLN A 66 -4.70 4.74 -11.07
N ASP A 67 -3.37 4.58 -11.07
CA ASP A 67 -2.40 5.68 -10.85
C ASP A 67 -2.74 6.56 -9.64
N THR A 68 -3.16 5.93 -8.54
CA THR A 68 -3.63 6.66 -7.36
C THR A 68 -2.48 6.95 -6.40
N LYS A 69 -2.39 8.20 -5.96
CA LYS A 69 -1.32 8.70 -5.09
C LYS A 69 -1.84 8.96 -3.68
N PHE A 70 -1.13 8.45 -2.69
CA PHE A 70 -1.35 8.72 -1.28
C PHE A 70 -0.11 9.39 -0.72
N LYS A 71 -0.30 10.54 -0.08
CA LYS A 71 0.77 11.33 0.51
C LYS A 71 0.41 11.72 1.93
N ASN A 72 1.32 11.51 2.88
CA ASN A 72 1.15 11.93 4.28
C ASN A 72 -0.21 11.49 4.87
N SER A 73 -0.71 10.32 4.48
CA SER A 73 -2.07 9.87 4.78
C SER A 73 -2.05 8.65 5.71
N LYS A 74 -3.12 8.50 6.51
CA LYS A 74 -3.33 7.34 7.37
C LYS A 74 -4.16 6.31 6.62
N LEU A 75 -3.60 5.11 6.46
CA LEU A 75 -4.13 4.01 5.67
C LEU A 75 -4.17 2.72 6.51
N LEU A 76 -4.43 2.87 7.81
CA LEU A 76 -4.42 1.77 8.78
C LEU A 76 -5.50 0.73 8.45
N GLY A 77 -5.11 -0.54 8.44
CA GLY A 77 -6.04 -1.66 8.28
C GLY A 77 -6.71 -1.78 6.90
N LEU A 78 -6.27 -1.01 5.89
CA LEU A 78 -6.88 -1.07 4.56
C LEU A 78 -6.65 -2.42 3.89
N GLN A 79 -7.74 -3.03 3.40
CA GLN A 79 -7.69 -4.28 2.65
C GLN A 79 -7.61 -3.97 1.15
N PHE A 80 -6.41 -3.67 0.63
CA PHE A 80 -6.23 -3.43 -0.81
C PHE A 80 -6.50 -4.68 -1.65
N SER A 81 -6.42 -5.87 -1.04
CA SER A 81 -6.82 -7.15 -1.63
C SER A 81 -8.29 -7.18 -2.06
N ASP A 82 -9.15 -6.34 -1.48
CA ASP A 82 -10.58 -6.22 -1.86
C ASP A 82 -10.80 -5.31 -3.09
N CYS A 83 -9.78 -4.56 -3.51
CA CYS A 83 -9.86 -3.68 -4.67
C CYS A 83 -9.97 -4.48 -5.98
N ASN A 84 -10.43 -3.79 -7.04
CA ASN A 84 -10.30 -4.29 -8.39
C ASN A 84 -8.80 -4.30 -8.80
N PRO A 85 -8.21 -5.46 -9.12
CA PRO A 85 -6.79 -5.55 -9.48
C PRO A 85 -6.48 -5.04 -10.89
N PHE A 86 -7.50 -4.78 -11.72
CA PHE A 86 -7.31 -4.31 -13.09
C PHE A 86 -6.70 -2.90 -13.12
N LEU A 87 -5.56 -2.77 -13.80
CA LEU A 87 -4.79 -1.52 -13.91
C LEU A 87 -4.39 -0.90 -12.56
N LEU A 88 -4.31 -1.72 -11.51
CA LEU A 88 -3.91 -1.28 -10.17
C LEU A 88 -2.50 -0.67 -10.20
N SER A 89 -2.39 0.60 -9.80
CA SER A 89 -1.10 1.29 -9.63
C SER A 89 -1.21 2.24 -8.45
N LEU A 90 -0.40 1.98 -7.41
CA LEU A 90 -0.49 2.66 -6.13
C LEU A 90 0.84 3.34 -5.78
N HIS A 91 0.77 4.59 -5.32
CA HIS A 91 1.95 5.36 -4.99
C HIS A 91 1.82 5.91 -3.57
N PHE A 92 2.66 5.42 -2.66
CA PHE A 92 2.66 5.82 -1.25
C PHE A 92 3.91 6.63 -0.91
N GLU A 93 3.72 7.79 -0.30
CA GLU A 93 4.78 8.64 0.24
C GLU A 93 4.38 9.18 1.63
N GLY A 94 5.18 8.92 2.67
CA GLY A 94 4.86 9.44 4.00
C GLY A 94 3.63 8.81 4.65
N CYS A 95 3.23 7.60 4.23
CA CYS A 95 1.96 7.01 4.64
C CYS A 95 2.12 6.02 5.81
N LEU A 96 1.05 5.90 6.60
CA LEU A 96 0.92 4.91 7.66
C LEU A 96 0.05 3.75 7.13
N LEU A 97 0.68 2.67 6.68
CA LEU A 97 0.03 1.50 6.08
C LEU A 97 -0.13 0.33 7.05
N ASP A 98 0.14 0.53 8.35
CA ASP A 98 0.17 -0.57 9.31
C ASP A 98 -1.13 -1.39 9.29
N PHE A 99 -1.01 -2.72 9.41
CA PHE A 99 -2.10 -3.70 9.35
C PHE A 99 -2.87 -3.77 8.02
N SER A 100 -2.40 -3.08 6.97
CA SER A 100 -2.99 -3.21 5.62
C SER A 100 -2.67 -4.56 4.98
N SER A 101 -3.48 -4.97 4.00
CA SER A 101 -3.24 -6.18 3.22
C SER A 101 -3.13 -5.88 1.73
N PHE A 102 -2.08 -6.44 1.12
CA PHE A 102 -1.85 -6.52 -0.32
C PHE A 102 -1.88 -7.98 -0.81
N TYR A 103 -2.60 -8.86 -0.08
CA TYR A 103 -2.69 -10.29 -0.38
C TYR A 103 -3.02 -10.55 -1.86
N GLN A 104 -2.24 -11.43 -2.50
CA GLN A 104 -2.37 -11.83 -3.90
C GLN A 104 -2.31 -10.71 -4.97
N LEU A 105 -1.96 -9.47 -4.59
CA LEU A 105 -1.93 -8.37 -5.54
C LEU A 105 -0.69 -8.36 -6.44
N ASN A 106 -0.88 -7.93 -7.68
CA ASN A 106 0.22 -7.58 -8.57
C ASN A 106 0.52 -6.09 -8.49
N LEU A 107 1.63 -5.74 -7.82
CA LEU A 107 1.99 -4.35 -7.53
C LEU A 107 3.05 -3.79 -8.49
N LYS A 108 3.17 -4.37 -9.69
CA LYS A 108 4.10 -3.88 -10.71
C LYS A 108 3.82 -2.41 -11.03
N GLY A 109 4.82 -1.55 -10.86
CA GLY A 109 4.71 -0.11 -11.10
C GLY A 109 4.31 0.71 -9.88
N SER A 110 3.86 0.05 -8.80
CA SER A 110 3.58 0.72 -7.53
C SER A 110 4.87 1.14 -6.81
N THR A 111 4.78 2.16 -5.95
CA THR A 111 5.94 2.73 -5.25
C THR A 111 5.64 2.94 -3.78
N PHE A 112 6.64 2.70 -2.93
CA PHE A 112 6.58 2.89 -1.49
C PHE A 112 7.78 3.72 -1.03
N LYS A 113 7.51 4.85 -0.38
CA LYS A 113 8.54 5.78 0.12
C LYS A 113 8.18 6.31 1.49
N ASN A 114 9.15 6.42 2.40
CA ASN A 114 9.00 7.10 3.69
C ASN A 114 7.76 6.65 4.46
N SER A 115 7.40 5.36 4.41
CA SER A 115 6.12 4.85 4.91
C SER A 115 6.34 3.73 5.93
N THR A 116 5.43 3.58 6.87
CA THR A 116 5.43 2.43 7.79
C THR A 116 4.50 1.36 7.26
N LEU A 117 4.95 0.11 7.29
CA LEU A 117 4.23 -1.07 6.82
C LEU A 117 4.26 -2.15 7.91
N LYS A 118 3.97 -1.77 9.16
CA LYS A 118 4.02 -2.71 10.27
C LYS A 118 2.88 -3.70 10.18
N GLU A 119 3.18 -4.98 10.37
CA GLU A 119 2.20 -6.06 10.28
C GLU A 119 1.40 -6.06 8.96
N VAL A 120 1.99 -5.54 7.87
CA VAL A 120 1.38 -5.55 6.55
C VAL A 120 1.50 -6.92 5.92
N ASP A 121 0.42 -7.38 5.29
CA ASP A 121 0.38 -8.66 4.60
C ASP A 121 0.72 -8.52 3.10
N PHE A 122 1.87 -9.06 2.68
CA PHE A 122 2.28 -9.18 1.28
C PHE A 122 2.22 -10.63 0.76
N THR A 123 1.50 -11.53 1.44
CA THR A 123 1.42 -12.94 1.08
C THR A 123 0.90 -13.13 -0.34
N GLU A 124 1.56 -14.00 -1.11
CA GLU A 124 1.27 -14.30 -2.52
C GLU A 124 1.29 -13.09 -3.48
N SER A 125 1.78 -11.92 -3.05
CA SER A 125 1.84 -10.73 -3.90
C SER A 125 3.02 -10.78 -4.88
N ASN A 126 2.94 -9.95 -5.94
CA ASN A 126 4.02 -9.74 -6.88
C ASN A 126 4.64 -8.35 -6.70
N LEU A 127 5.81 -8.31 -6.04
CA LEU A 127 6.61 -7.12 -5.75
C LEU A 127 7.87 -7.04 -6.62
N LYS A 128 7.88 -7.73 -7.76
CA LYS A 128 9.05 -7.81 -8.65
C LYS A 128 9.53 -6.41 -9.07
N ASN A 129 10.82 -6.15 -8.87
CA ASN A 129 11.50 -4.87 -9.13
C ASN A 129 10.97 -3.65 -8.37
N ILE A 130 10.16 -3.82 -7.31
CA ILE A 130 9.75 -2.70 -6.47
C ILE A 130 10.93 -2.22 -5.63
N ALA A 131 11.02 -0.90 -5.43
CA ALA A 131 12.00 -0.30 -4.54
C ALA A 131 11.30 0.29 -3.32
N PHE A 132 11.67 -0.19 -2.13
CA PHE A 132 11.21 0.30 -0.85
C PHE A 132 12.24 1.31 -0.32
N HIS A 133 11.92 2.59 -0.42
CA HIS A 133 12.81 3.66 0.05
C HIS A 133 12.37 4.13 1.42
N ASP A 134 13.24 3.96 2.42
CA ASP A 134 13.03 4.50 3.77
C ASP A 134 11.69 4.02 4.37
N CYS A 135 11.44 2.72 4.26
CA CYS A 135 10.22 2.08 4.74
C CYS A 135 10.50 1.14 5.92
N GLU A 136 9.56 1.03 6.85
CA GLU A 136 9.66 0.19 8.05
C GLU A 136 8.72 -1.01 7.96
N PHE A 137 9.20 -2.22 8.25
CA PHE A 137 8.48 -3.48 8.00
C PHE A 137 8.29 -4.35 9.24
N MET A 138 8.30 -3.77 10.44
CA MET A 138 8.18 -4.55 11.68
C MET A 138 6.95 -5.47 11.64
N GLY A 139 7.18 -6.78 11.67
CA GLY A 139 6.12 -7.80 11.63
C GLY A 139 5.43 -7.98 10.27
N ALA A 140 5.89 -7.33 9.20
CA ALA A 140 5.33 -7.52 7.86
C ALA A 140 5.49 -8.97 7.39
N ILE A 141 4.46 -9.48 6.71
CA ILE A 141 4.36 -10.87 6.30
C ILE A 141 4.74 -11.00 4.83
N PHE A 142 5.78 -11.79 4.56
CA PHE A 142 6.20 -12.18 3.22
C PHE A 142 6.19 -13.70 3.10
N GLU A 143 5.14 -14.26 2.50
CA GLU A 143 5.03 -15.68 2.21
C GLU A 143 4.60 -15.90 0.77
N ASN A 144 5.29 -16.79 0.05
CA ASN A 144 5.04 -17.04 -1.38
C ASN A 144 5.09 -15.76 -2.25
N THR A 145 5.78 -14.72 -1.78
CA THR A 145 5.86 -13.42 -2.42
C THR A 145 6.94 -13.40 -3.49
N ASN A 146 6.66 -12.74 -4.61
CA ASN A 146 7.66 -12.53 -5.65
C ASN A 146 8.45 -11.23 -5.39
N LEU A 147 9.66 -11.39 -4.83
CA LEU A 147 10.60 -10.32 -4.51
C LEU A 147 11.75 -10.22 -5.52
N GLU A 148 11.64 -10.84 -6.70
CA GLU A 148 12.73 -10.81 -7.69
C GLU A 148 13.12 -9.38 -8.06
N GLY A 149 14.40 -9.03 -7.91
CA GLY A 149 14.91 -7.69 -8.21
C GLY A 149 14.42 -6.57 -7.28
N ALA A 150 13.64 -6.88 -6.24
CA ALA A 150 13.16 -5.89 -5.28
C ALA A 150 14.34 -5.26 -4.51
N ASP A 151 14.21 -3.98 -4.14
CA ASP A 151 15.26 -3.22 -3.47
C ASP A 151 14.84 -2.82 -2.06
N PHE A 152 15.44 -3.49 -1.07
CA PHE A 152 15.26 -3.27 0.36
C PHE A 152 16.48 -2.58 1.00
N ARG A 153 17.43 -2.05 0.21
CA ARG A 153 18.68 -1.47 0.75
C ARG A 153 18.46 -0.28 1.68
N ARG A 154 17.31 0.39 1.56
CA ARG A 154 16.87 1.52 2.41
C ARG A 154 15.64 1.17 3.25
N ALA A 155 15.26 -0.11 3.31
CA ALA A 155 14.19 -0.57 4.19
C ALA A 155 14.78 -1.04 5.52
N ASN A 156 13.99 -0.94 6.58
CA ASN A 156 14.35 -1.37 7.92
C ASN A 156 13.32 -2.36 8.47
N ASP A 157 13.71 -3.12 9.49
CA ASP A 157 12.85 -4.01 10.28
C ASP A 157 12.09 -5.10 9.50
N TYR A 158 12.53 -5.42 8.29
CA TYR A 158 11.98 -6.54 7.53
C TYR A 158 12.47 -7.88 8.09
N SER A 159 11.58 -8.86 8.13
CA SER A 159 11.92 -10.26 8.36
C SER A 159 11.43 -11.08 7.17
N ILE A 160 12.34 -11.66 6.39
CA ILE A 160 11.99 -12.32 5.12
C ILE A 160 12.58 -13.72 5.11
N ASN A 161 11.71 -14.72 5.16
CA ASN A 161 12.11 -16.11 4.96
C ASN A 161 12.50 -16.33 3.49
N LEU A 162 13.79 -16.49 3.22
CA LEU A 162 14.34 -16.64 1.88
C LEU A 162 13.87 -17.93 1.17
N ALA A 163 13.50 -18.98 1.91
CA ALA A 163 13.04 -20.25 1.34
C ALA A 163 11.58 -20.21 0.91
N LYS A 164 10.77 -19.33 1.50
CA LYS A 164 9.35 -19.16 1.18
C LYS A 164 9.08 -18.16 0.05
N ASN A 165 10.08 -17.43 -0.42
CA ASN A 165 9.91 -16.28 -1.32
C ASN A 165 10.82 -16.37 -2.55
N LYS A 166 10.39 -15.77 -3.68
CA LYS A 166 11.25 -15.66 -4.87
C LYS A 166 12.14 -14.43 -4.72
N ILE A 167 13.41 -14.62 -4.41
CA ILE A 167 14.34 -13.54 -4.03
C ILE A 167 15.48 -13.30 -5.03
N LYS A 168 15.40 -13.85 -6.25
CA LYS A 168 16.47 -13.75 -7.25
C LYS A 168 16.78 -12.27 -7.53
N LYS A 169 18.05 -11.87 -7.35
CA LYS A 169 18.54 -10.49 -7.53
C LYS A 169 17.87 -9.44 -6.62
N ALA A 170 17.14 -9.84 -5.59
CA ALA A 170 16.70 -8.93 -4.56
C ALA A 170 17.94 -8.29 -3.88
N LYS A 171 17.83 -7.02 -3.49
CA LYS A 171 18.93 -6.22 -2.97
C LYS A 171 18.65 -5.86 -1.53
N PHE A 172 19.60 -6.19 -0.65
CA PHE A 172 19.53 -5.93 0.78
C PHE A 172 20.76 -5.14 1.22
N SER A 173 20.63 -4.38 2.31
CA SER A 173 21.78 -3.74 2.96
C SER A 173 22.51 -4.77 3.83
N SER A 174 23.80 -4.56 4.10
CA SER A 174 24.55 -5.42 5.01
C SER A 174 23.97 -5.40 6.43
N PHE A 175 23.44 -4.26 6.87
CA PHE A 175 22.82 -4.09 8.18
C PHE A 175 21.49 -4.86 8.32
N GLY A 176 20.73 -5.01 7.24
CA GLY A 176 19.45 -5.72 7.26
C GLY A 176 19.55 -7.24 7.05
N ILE A 177 20.76 -7.80 6.92
CA ILE A 177 20.95 -9.25 6.74
C ILE A 177 20.35 -10.04 7.91
N LYS A 178 20.39 -9.51 9.14
CA LYS A 178 19.79 -10.17 10.32
C LYS A 178 18.34 -10.60 10.07
N GLY A 179 17.53 -9.72 9.47
CA GLY A 179 16.13 -10.01 9.15
C GLY A 179 15.93 -11.15 8.16
N LEU A 180 16.95 -11.51 7.39
CA LEU A 180 16.91 -12.66 6.47
C LEU A 180 17.28 -13.98 7.16
N LEU A 181 17.78 -13.90 8.39
CA LEU A 181 18.26 -15.03 9.19
C LEU A 181 17.31 -15.38 10.34
N ASP A 182 16.32 -14.54 10.64
CA ASP A 182 15.38 -14.73 11.76
C ASP A 182 14.70 -16.11 11.75
N SER A 183 14.40 -16.65 10.56
CA SER A 183 13.73 -17.96 10.44
C SER A 183 14.59 -19.16 10.85
N TYR A 184 15.88 -18.97 11.11
CA TYR A 184 16.82 -20.05 11.44
C TYR A 184 17.08 -20.22 12.93
N ASP A 185 16.54 -19.33 13.78
CA ASP A 185 16.74 -19.36 15.24
C ASP A 185 18.22 -19.44 15.64
N ILE A 186 19.05 -18.65 14.95
CA ILE A 186 20.50 -18.58 15.18
C ILE A 186 20.88 -17.32 15.96
N ILE A 187 21.96 -17.40 16.72
CA ILE A 187 22.53 -16.28 17.48
C ILE A 187 23.52 -15.53 16.57
N ILE A 188 23.41 -14.19 16.54
CA ILE A 188 24.32 -13.29 15.81
C ILE A 188 25.04 -12.43 16.86
N GLU A 189 26.38 -12.48 16.87
CA GLU A 189 27.27 -11.73 17.78
C GLU A 189 27.96 -10.55 17.08
#